data_AF-A0A1S6H146-F1
#
_entry.id   AF-A0A1S6H146-F1
#
_cell.length_a   1.000
_cell.length_b   1.000
_cell.length_c   1.000
_cell.angle_alpha   90.00
_cell.angle_beta   90.00
_cell.angle_gamma   90.00
#
_symmetry.space_group_name_H-M   'P 1'
#
loop_
_entity.id
_entity.type
_entity.pdbx_description
1 polymer ?
#
loop_
_entity_poly.entity_id
_entity_poly.type
_entity_poly.pdbx_seq_one_letter_code
_entity_poly.pdbx_strand_id
1 'polypeptide(L)'
;MPLGNLTSQFFANLYLNELDSFVKHKLKAKYYIRYVDDFVILHESKEQLEKWKIAINSFLKNILKIELHPSKSNVQRLDHGINFLGFRVFFYHKLIRKSNLRNFERKYNHLKILFEEEIIGREKVLESLEGWLAYCANGNTYKYRKHLIRIFNKFFPHGFVHNKKNYANYIKRVKESELQFSVQKTLFHFVKGLTIKEIATKEGIKEGTVWGHLIHLIEHKQISVWKVLSHEKIRIILRKIYNKKERLKDIKKRIKDNSVTYDEIACVMASIKSKKKWNKKSPATK
;
A
#
# COMPACT_ATOMS: atom_id res chain seq x y z
N MET A 1 -4.40 -9.34 34.16
CA MET A 1 -3.18 -9.56 33.35
C MET A 1 -2.77 -8.26 32.68
N PRO A 2 -1.47 -7.95 32.56
CA PRO A 2 -1.01 -6.74 31.88
C PRO A 2 -1.34 -6.82 30.39
N LEU A 3 -1.99 -5.76 29.87
CA LEU A 3 -2.33 -5.62 28.47
C LEU A 3 -1.05 -5.34 27.67
N GLY A 4 -0.79 -6.14 26.62
CA GLY A 4 0.34 -5.95 25.71
C GLY A 4 1.52 -6.90 25.86
N ASN A 5 1.54 -7.79 26.87
CA ASN A 5 2.55 -8.85 26.97
C ASN A 5 2.12 -10.09 26.17
N LEU A 6 3.06 -10.72 25.46
CA LEU A 6 2.85 -11.94 24.68
C LEU A 6 2.30 -13.08 25.55
N THR A 7 2.81 -13.21 26.78
CA THR A 7 2.33 -14.22 27.73
C THR A 7 0.85 -14.04 28.06
N SER A 8 0.40 -12.79 28.30
CA SER A 8 -1.02 -12.48 28.52
C SER A 8 -1.90 -12.88 27.32
N GLN A 9 -1.42 -12.66 26.08
CA GLN A 9 -2.16 -13.05 24.88
C GLN A 9 -2.28 -14.58 24.74
N PHE A 10 -1.19 -15.30 25.02
CA PHE A 10 -1.18 -16.75 25.02
C PHE A 10 -2.13 -17.31 26.09
N PHE A 11 -2.03 -16.81 27.32
CA PHE A 11 -2.87 -17.26 28.41
C PHE A 11 -4.35 -16.97 28.16
N ALA A 12 -4.71 -15.85 27.54
CA ALA A 12 -6.10 -15.58 27.16
C ALA A 12 -6.65 -16.65 26.20
N ASN A 13 -5.86 -17.07 25.21
CA ASN A 13 -6.26 -18.13 24.28
C ASN A 13 -6.35 -19.49 24.96
N LEU A 14 -5.39 -19.82 25.84
CA LEU A 14 -5.39 -21.06 26.62
C LEU A 14 -6.60 -21.12 27.55
N TYR A 15 -6.92 -20.01 28.21
CA TYR A 15 -8.05 -19.91 29.12
C TYR A 15 -9.39 -20.14 28.41
N LEU A 16 -9.55 -19.58 27.21
CA LEU A 16 -10.76 -19.76 26.39
C LEU A 16 -10.80 -21.09 25.62
N ASN A 17 -9.77 -21.95 25.71
CA ASN A 17 -9.79 -23.28 25.08
C ASN A 17 -10.91 -24.17 25.65
N GLU A 18 -11.24 -24.01 26.94
CA GLU A 18 -12.36 -24.73 27.57
C GLU A 18 -13.71 -24.36 26.93
N LEU A 19 -13.88 -23.11 26.51
CA LEU A 19 -15.06 -22.68 25.76
C LEU A 19 -15.12 -23.38 24.40
N ASP A 20 -14.00 -23.46 23.68
CA ASP A 20 -13.94 -24.12 22.37
C ASP A 20 -14.33 -25.61 22.50
N SER A 21 -13.80 -26.29 23.52
CA SER A 21 -14.12 -27.68 23.85
C SER A 21 -15.61 -27.85 24.15
N PHE A 22 -16.18 -26.98 24.99
CA PHE A 22 -17.60 -26.99 25.31
C PHE A 22 -18.47 -26.82 24.06
N VAL A 23 -18.16 -25.85 23.21
CA VAL A 23 -18.94 -25.58 22.00
C VAL A 23 -18.84 -26.72 20.99
N LYS A 24 -17.67 -27.35 20.84
CA LYS A 24 -17.45 -28.44 19.86
C LYS A 24 -17.93 -29.80 20.34
N HIS A 25 -17.72 -30.17 21.59
CA HIS A 25 -18.04 -31.51 22.09
C HIS A 25 -19.41 -31.60 22.75
N LYS A 26 -19.85 -30.56 23.48
CA LYS A 26 -21.16 -30.56 24.14
C LYS A 26 -22.24 -29.98 23.25
N LEU A 27 -22.06 -28.76 22.75
CA LEU A 27 -23.06 -28.12 21.89
C LEU A 27 -23.08 -28.68 20.46
N LYS A 28 -21.95 -29.27 20.02
CA LYS A 28 -21.74 -29.82 18.67
C LYS A 28 -22.01 -28.78 17.57
N ALA A 29 -21.69 -27.51 17.83
CA ALA A 29 -21.89 -26.44 16.86
C ALA A 29 -20.92 -26.60 15.68
N LYS A 30 -21.48 -26.97 14.52
CA LYS A 30 -20.71 -27.24 13.29
C LYS A 30 -19.90 -26.02 12.86
N TYR A 31 -20.56 -24.87 12.72
CA TYR A 31 -19.96 -23.63 12.25
C TYR A 31 -19.68 -22.70 13.43
N TYR A 32 -18.47 -22.81 13.98
CA TYR A 32 -17.95 -22.02 15.08
C TYR A 32 -16.63 -21.38 14.65
N ILE A 33 -16.53 -20.06 14.80
CA ILE A 33 -15.34 -19.26 14.45
C ILE A 33 -15.00 -18.40 15.66
N ARG A 34 -13.77 -18.44 16.14
CA ARG A 34 -13.27 -17.59 17.23
C ARG A 34 -12.01 -16.85 16.81
N TYR A 35 -11.90 -15.60 17.24
CA TYR A 35 -10.71 -14.77 17.17
C TYR A 35 -10.53 -14.05 18.50
N VAL A 36 -9.61 -14.54 19.33
CA VAL A 36 -9.42 -14.07 20.72
C VAL A 36 -10.75 -14.16 21.48
N ASP A 37 -11.33 -13.03 21.89
CA ASP A 37 -12.59 -12.95 22.63
C ASP A 37 -13.83 -12.90 21.73
N ASP A 38 -13.66 -12.53 20.45
CA ASP A 38 -14.76 -12.41 19.49
C ASP A 38 -15.04 -13.78 18.85
N PHE A 39 -16.25 -14.31 18.99
CA PHE A 39 -16.67 -15.54 18.32
C PHE A 39 -18.03 -15.43 17.63
N VAL A 40 -18.25 -16.27 16.62
CA VAL A 40 -19.47 -16.33 15.82
C VAL A 40 -19.87 -17.80 15.68
N ILE A 41 -21.17 -18.07 15.89
CA ILE A 41 -21.78 -19.38 15.67
C ILE A 41 -22.85 -19.24 14.61
N LEU A 42 -22.85 -20.12 13.61
CA LEU A 42 -23.85 -20.12 12.54
C LEU A 42 -24.74 -21.35 12.66
N HIS A 43 -26.04 -21.13 12.58
CA HIS A 43 -27.07 -22.17 12.60
C HIS A 43 -28.32 -21.67 11.89
N GLU A 44 -29.13 -22.58 11.37
CA GLU A 44 -30.38 -22.28 10.66
C GLU A 44 -31.54 -21.88 11.59
N SER A 45 -31.60 -22.51 12.77
CA SER A 45 -32.62 -22.21 13.80
C SER A 45 -32.16 -21.10 14.76
N LYS A 46 -32.93 -20.01 14.81
CA LYS A 46 -32.77 -18.92 15.79
C LYS A 46 -32.94 -19.42 17.22
N GLU A 47 -33.92 -20.28 17.47
CA GLU A 47 -34.20 -20.83 18.80
C GLU A 47 -33.01 -21.64 19.33
N GLN A 48 -32.36 -22.41 18.46
CA GLN A 48 -31.16 -23.16 18.82
C GLN A 48 -30.01 -22.21 19.19
N LEU A 49 -29.84 -21.10 18.46
CA LEU A 49 -28.83 -20.09 18.78
C LEU A 49 -29.08 -19.42 20.13
N GLU A 50 -30.34 -19.13 20.47
CA GLU A 50 -30.68 -18.57 21.78
C GLU A 50 -30.44 -19.58 22.90
N LYS A 51 -30.79 -20.86 22.70
CA LYS A 51 -30.46 -21.95 23.65
C LYS A 51 -28.95 -22.05 23.87
N TRP A 52 -28.16 -22.04 22.79
CA TRP A 52 -26.70 -22.05 22.89
C TRP A 52 -26.15 -20.79 23.56
N LYS A 53 -26.71 -19.61 23.27
CA LYS A 53 -26.31 -18.36 23.93
C LYS A 53 -26.48 -18.45 25.45
N ILE A 54 -27.62 -18.95 25.93
CA ILE A 54 -27.88 -19.15 27.36
C ILE A 54 -26.90 -20.17 27.96
N ALA A 55 -26.71 -21.32 27.28
CA ALA A 55 -25.79 -22.36 27.74
C ALA A 55 -24.33 -21.86 27.82
N ILE A 56 -23.87 -21.12 26.81
CA ILE A 56 -22.54 -20.52 26.76
C ILE A 56 -22.38 -19.47 27.87
N ASN A 57 -23.38 -18.61 28.09
CA ASN A 57 -23.31 -17.62 29.15
C ASN A 57 -23.23 -18.27 30.54
N SER A 58 -23.99 -19.35 30.77
CA SER A 58 -23.92 -20.14 32.01
C SER A 58 -22.55 -20.81 32.17
N PHE A 59 -22.01 -21.41 31.11
CA PHE A 59 -20.67 -22.01 31.11
C PHE A 59 -19.59 -20.97 31.46
N LEU A 60 -19.61 -19.83 30.77
CA LEU A 60 -18.65 -18.75 30.99
C LEU A 60 -18.72 -18.22 32.43
N LYS A 61 -19.92 -18.02 32.97
CA LYS A 61 -20.10 -17.50 34.34
C LYS A 61 -19.71 -18.52 35.41
N ASN A 62 -20.08 -19.78 35.23
CA ASN A 62 -19.92 -20.79 36.27
C ASN A 62 -18.51 -21.40 36.31
N ILE A 63 -17.94 -21.69 35.13
CA ILE A 63 -16.65 -22.39 35.00
C ILE A 63 -15.52 -21.37 34.81
N LEU A 64 -15.66 -20.47 33.84
CA LEU A 64 -14.59 -19.52 33.49
C LEU A 64 -14.70 -18.17 34.22
N LYS A 65 -15.71 -17.95 35.06
CA LYS A 65 -15.94 -16.70 35.81
C LYS A 65 -15.86 -15.43 34.94
N ILE A 66 -16.30 -15.51 33.68
CA ILE A 66 -16.38 -14.39 32.73
C ILE A 66 -17.85 -14.18 32.33
N GLU A 67 -18.23 -12.94 32.04
CA GLU A 67 -19.57 -12.60 31.55
C GLU A 67 -19.53 -12.12 30.09
N LEU A 68 -20.51 -12.55 29.30
CA LEU A 68 -20.70 -12.03 27.95
C LEU A 68 -21.17 -10.58 28.01
N HIS A 69 -20.66 -9.76 27.09
CA HIS A 69 -21.11 -8.38 26.99
C HIS A 69 -22.57 -8.34 26.50
N PRO A 70 -23.52 -7.79 27.28
CA PRO A 70 -24.95 -7.94 27.05
C PRO A 70 -25.42 -7.31 25.74
N SER A 71 -24.89 -6.15 25.37
CA SER A 71 -25.29 -5.44 24.15
C SER A 71 -24.53 -5.87 22.87
N LYS A 72 -23.40 -6.57 22.99
CA LYS A 72 -22.60 -7.01 21.84
C LYS A 72 -22.96 -8.42 21.38
N SER A 73 -23.53 -9.22 22.28
CA SER A 73 -23.86 -10.63 22.03
C SER A 73 -25.30 -10.76 21.54
N ASN A 74 -25.51 -10.72 20.22
CA ASN A 74 -26.86 -10.75 19.62
C ASN A 74 -26.97 -11.85 18.57
N VAL A 75 -28.12 -12.52 18.54
CA VAL A 75 -28.52 -13.40 17.43
C VAL A 75 -29.07 -12.53 16.32
N GLN A 76 -28.45 -12.60 15.14
CA GLN A 76 -28.81 -11.79 14.00
C GLN A 76 -28.94 -12.66 12.76
N ARG A 77 -29.82 -12.25 11.84
CA ARG A 77 -29.96 -12.90 10.54
C ARG A 77 -28.73 -12.59 9.67
N LEU A 78 -28.32 -13.56 8.87
CA LEU A 78 -27.12 -13.45 8.02
C LEU A 78 -27.26 -12.44 6.87
N ASP A 79 -28.48 -12.18 6.40
CA ASP A 79 -28.80 -11.18 5.36
C ASP A 79 -28.44 -9.75 5.78
N HIS A 80 -28.52 -9.44 7.08
CA HIS A 80 -28.14 -8.14 7.63
C HIS A 80 -26.61 -7.96 7.69
N GLY A 81 -25.84 -9.04 7.51
CA GLY A 81 -24.39 -9.04 7.59
C GLY A 81 -23.85 -8.85 9.01
N ILE A 82 -22.77 -9.56 9.33
CA ILE A 82 -22.22 -9.64 10.69
C ILE A 82 -20.98 -8.76 10.80
N ASN A 83 -20.89 -7.98 11.88
CA ASN A 83 -19.65 -7.25 12.20
C ASN A 83 -18.61 -8.23 12.74
N PHE A 84 -17.50 -8.42 12.03
CA PHE A 84 -16.41 -9.30 12.44
C PHE A 84 -15.06 -8.75 11.97
N LEU A 85 -14.09 -8.65 12.90
CA LEU A 85 -12.69 -8.25 12.64
C LEU A 85 -12.53 -6.96 11.82
N GLY A 86 -13.37 -5.96 12.12
CA GLY A 86 -13.32 -4.65 11.46
C GLY A 86 -14.06 -4.57 10.12
N PHE A 87 -14.73 -5.66 9.71
CA PHE A 87 -15.58 -5.71 8.53
C PHE A 87 -17.03 -6.00 8.89
N ARG A 88 -17.93 -5.71 7.96
CA ARG A 88 -19.30 -6.23 7.93
C ARG A 88 -19.37 -7.28 6.81
N VAL A 89 -19.51 -8.53 7.20
CA VAL A 89 -19.45 -9.70 6.32
C VAL A 89 -20.86 -10.10 5.89
N PHE A 90 -21.10 -10.20 4.59
CA PHE A 90 -22.33 -10.71 3.98
C PHE A 90 -22.01 -11.99 3.19
N PHE A 91 -23.05 -12.67 2.70
CA PHE A 91 -22.91 -13.88 1.89
C PHE A 91 -21.95 -13.72 0.69
N TYR A 92 -22.12 -12.64 -0.09
CA TYR A 92 -21.39 -12.46 -1.35
C TYR A 92 -20.34 -11.35 -1.31
N HIS A 93 -20.27 -10.59 -0.22
CA HIS A 93 -19.39 -9.43 -0.15
C HIS A 93 -19.04 -9.05 1.29
N LYS A 94 -17.98 -8.26 1.45
CA LYS A 94 -17.48 -7.78 2.72
C LYS A 94 -17.27 -6.27 2.64
N LEU A 95 -17.89 -5.53 3.56
CA LEU A 95 -17.75 -4.07 3.66
C LEU A 95 -16.84 -3.70 4.82
N ILE A 96 -16.15 -2.56 4.73
CA ILE A 96 -15.38 -2.01 5.85
C ILE A 96 -16.35 -1.34 6.83
N ARG A 97 -16.13 -1.48 8.13
CA ARG A 97 -16.94 -0.78 9.14
C ARG A 97 -16.78 0.74 9.01
N LYS A 98 -17.89 1.47 9.15
CA LYS A 98 -17.90 2.95 9.12
C LYS A 98 -16.96 3.56 10.17
N SER A 99 -16.80 2.93 11.33
CA SER A 99 -15.83 3.35 12.36
C SER A 99 -14.41 3.38 11.82
N ASN A 100 -14.00 2.34 11.09
CA ASN A 100 -12.64 2.21 10.58
C ASN A 100 -12.38 3.22 9.46
N LEU A 101 -13.38 3.45 8.60
CA LEU A 101 -13.34 4.50 7.58
C LEU A 101 -13.15 5.88 8.23
N ARG A 102 -13.95 6.23 9.24
CA ARG A 102 -13.84 7.51 9.96
C ARG A 102 -12.49 7.68 10.68
N ASN A 103 -11.99 6.61 11.30
CA ASN A 103 -10.69 6.64 11.98
C ASN A 103 -9.55 6.86 10.98
N PHE A 104 -9.60 6.18 9.83
CA PHE A 104 -8.62 6.41 8.76
C PHE A 104 -8.72 7.83 8.21
N GLU A 105 -9.93 8.33 7.95
CA GLU A 105 -10.15 9.69 7.44
C GLU A 105 -9.58 10.75 8.38
N ARG A 106 -9.82 10.63 9.69
CA ARG A 106 -9.21 11.51 10.71
C ARG A 106 -7.68 11.45 10.66
N LYS A 107 -7.12 10.25 10.64
CA LYS A 107 -5.67 10.05 10.54
C LYS A 107 -5.10 10.64 9.26
N TYR A 108 -5.80 10.46 8.14
CA TYR A 108 -5.40 10.96 6.83
C TYR A 108 -5.42 12.49 6.77
N ASN A 109 -6.47 13.12 7.31
CA ASN A 109 -6.56 14.57 7.40
C ASN A 109 -5.46 15.15 8.29
N HIS A 110 -5.14 14.49 9.41
CA HIS A 110 -4.00 14.88 10.24
C HIS A 110 -2.66 14.78 9.49
N LEU A 111 -2.43 13.67 8.77
CA LEU A 111 -1.23 13.52 7.94
C LEU A 111 -1.16 14.55 6.80
N LYS A 112 -2.31 14.99 6.29
CA LYS A 112 -2.39 16.06 5.29
C LYS A 112 -1.89 17.38 5.87
N ILE A 113 -2.37 17.77 7.06
CA ILE A 113 -1.92 18.98 7.76
C ILE A 113 -0.41 18.91 8.00
N LEU A 114 0.09 17.82 8.57
CA LEU A 114 1.53 17.65 8.84
C LEU A 114 2.40 17.72 7.56
N PHE A 115 1.86 17.31 6.42
CA PHE A 115 2.56 17.41 5.15
C PHE A 115 2.54 18.84 4.58
N GLU A 116 1.40 19.55 4.71
CA GLU A 116 1.25 20.95 4.31
C GLU A 116 2.18 21.87 5.13
N GLU A 117 2.36 21.57 6.41
CA GLU A 117 3.32 22.23 7.32
C GLU A 117 4.78 21.76 7.13
N GLU A 118 5.06 20.92 6.12
CA GLU A 118 6.38 20.36 5.82
C GLU A 118 7.06 19.55 6.96
N ILE A 119 6.31 19.19 8.01
CA ILE A 119 6.79 18.40 9.17
C ILE A 119 7.11 16.97 8.75
N ILE A 120 6.31 16.40 7.84
CA ILE A 120 6.51 15.05 7.32
C ILE A 120 6.63 15.04 5.79
N GLY A 121 7.50 14.16 5.28
CA GLY A 121 7.61 13.92 3.84
C GLY A 121 6.45 13.08 3.29
N ARG A 122 6.23 13.17 1.98
CA ARG A 122 5.21 12.37 1.26
C ARG A 122 5.34 10.87 1.52
N GLU A 123 6.55 10.36 1.71
CA GLU A 123 6.79 8.92 1.96
C GLU A 123 6.05 8.44 3.21
N LYS A 124 6.00 9.25 4.28
CA LYS A 124 5.29 8.90 5.50
C LYS A 124 3.77 8.79 5.29
N VAL A 125 3.22 9.70 4.47
CA VAL A 125 1.81 9.66 4.10
C VAL A 125 1.52 8.45 3.21
N LEU A 126 2.44 8.12 2.29
CA LEU A 126 2.35 6.96 1.42
C LEU A 126 2.37 5.65 2.22
N GLU A 127 3.27 5.49 3.19
CA GLU A 127 3.31 4.32 4.09
C GLU A 127 1.96 4.10 4.78
N SER A 128 1.40 5.17 5.35
CA SER A 128 0.08 5.11 6.00
C SER A 128 -1.03 4.72 5.03
N LEU A 129 -1.00 5.27 3.81
CA LEU A 129 -1.94 4.90 2.75
C LEU A 129 -1.77 3.45 2.30
N GLU A 130 -0.55 2.97 2.09
CA GLU A 130 -0.28 1.58 1.68
C GLU A 130 -0.78 0.58 2.72
N GLY A 131 -0.53 0.83 4.01
CA GLY A 131 -1.08 0.02 5.10
C GLY A 131 -2.61 -0.01 5.09
N TRP A 132 -3.25 1.14 4.88
CA TRP A 132 -4.70 1.20 4.76
C TRP A 132 -5.25 0.50 3.51
N LEU A 133 -4.58 0.65 2.36
CA LEU A 133 -4.98 -0.02 1.12
C LEU A 133 -4.85 -1.54 1.22
N ALA A 134 -3.83 -2.04 1.92
CA ALA A 134 -3.65 -3.46 2.21
C ALA A 134 -4.78 -3.99 3.11
N TYR A 135 -5.10 -3.28 4.19
CA TYR A 135 -6.26 -3.60 5.03
C TYR A 135 -7.56 -3.62 4.22
N CYS A 136 -7.82 -2.56 3.44
CA CYS A 136 -9.01 -2.44 2.61
C CYS A 136 -9.14 -3.54 1.56
N ALA A 137 -8.02 -4.08 1.08
CA ALA A 137 -8.00 -5.10 0.04
C ALA A 137 -8.70 -6.40 0.46
N ASN A 138 -8.85 -6.64 1.77
CA ASN A 138 -9.54 -7.80 2.33
C ASN A 138 -11.08 -7.71 2.24
N GLY A 139 -11.63 -6.60 1.74
CA GLY A 139 -13.05 -6.39 1.49
C GLY A 139 -13.35 -5.89 0.07
N ASN A 140 -14.64 -5.78 -0.26
CA ASN A 140 -15.16 -5.34 -1.56
C ASN A 140 -15.04 -3.82 -1.72
N THR A 141 -13.81 -3.31 -1.79
CA THR A 141 -13.50 -1.88 -1.72
C THR A 141 -12.78 -1.36 -2.96
N TYR A 142 -12.83 -2.06 -4.08
CA TYR A 142 -12.10 -1.67 -5.29
C TYR A 142 -12.36 -0.22 -5.73
N LYS A 143 -13.65 0.17 -5.82
CA LYS A 143 -14.04 1.55 -6.19
C LYS A 143 -13.53 2.57 -5.18
N TYR A 144 -13.64 2.27 -3.88
CA TYR A 144 -13.16 3.12 -2.79
C TYR A 144 -11.63 3.30 -2.83
N ARG A 145 -10.87 2.21 -2.95
CA ARG A 145 -9.40 2.26 -3.07
C ARG A 145 -8.95 3.06 -4.29
N LYS A 146 -9.63 2.89 -5.43
CA LYS A 146 -9.35 3.68 -6.65
C LYS A 146 -9.61 5.17 -6.42
N HIS A 147 -10.69 5.52 -5.73
CA HIS A 147 -11.00 6.90 -5.37
C HIS A 147 -9.95 7.49 -4.42
N LEU A 148 -9.54 6.77 -3.37
CA LEU A 148 -8.48 7.20 -2.45
C LEU A 148 -7.16 7.47 -3.17
N ILE A 149 -6.73 6.59 -4.07
CA ILE A 149 -5.49 6.78 -4.83
C ILE A 149 -5.54 8.04 -5.69
N ARG A 150 -6.70 8.33 -6.32
CA ARG A 150 -6.88 9.58 -7.08
C ARG A 150 -6.79 10.81 -6.19
N ILE A 151 -7.46 10.79 -5.04
CA ILE A 151 -7.39 11.86 -4.03
C ILE A 151 -5.95 12.06 -3.57
N PHE A 152 -5.24 10.99 -3.24
CA PHE A 152 -3.85 11.06 -2.79
C PHE A 152 -2.94 11.70 -3.85
N ASN A 153 -3.06 11.28 -5.11
CA ASN A 153 -2.28 11.87 -6.20
C ASN A 153 -2.61 13.36 -6.43
N LYS A 154 -3.84 13.80 -6.10
CA LYS A 154 -4.24 15.22 -6.16
C LYS A 154 -3.60 16.04 -5.04
N PHE A 155 -3.64 15.54 -3.79
CA PHE A 155 -3.21 16.30 -2.61
C PHE A 155 -1.72 16.16 -2.27
N PHE A 156 -1.05 15.08 -2.68
CA PHE A 156 0.35 14.82 -2.38
C PHE A 156 1.17 14.65 -3.68
N PRO A 157 1.32 15.71 -4.47
CA PRO A 157 1.74 15.59 -5.85
C PRO A 157 3.28 15.51 -5.99
N HIS A 158 3.90 14.42 -5.54
CA HIS A 158 5.31 14.08 -5.80
C HIS A 158 5.41 12.60 -6.25
N GLY A 159 5.19 12.34 -7.55
CA GLY A 159 5.13 10.98 -8.13
C GLY A 159 3.71 10.41 -8.10
N PHE A 160 3.27 9.76 -9.18
CA PHE A 160 1.96 9.11 -9.22
C PHE A 160 2.02 7.78 -8.48
N VAL A 161 1.19 7.61 -7.45
CA VAL A 161 0.87 6.27 -6.95
C VAL A 161 -0.07 5.64 -7.96
N HIS A 162 0.47 4.77 -8.81
CA HIS A 162 -0.35 3.84 -9.54
C HIS A 162 -0.72 2.68 -8.62
N ASN A 163 -1.93 2.15 -8.75
CA ASN A 163 -2.28 0.90 -8.09
C ASN A 163 -1.28 -0.17 -8.57
N LYS A 164 -0.33 -0.60 -7.72
CA LYS A 164 0.79 -1.51 -8.09
C LYS A 164 0.29 -2.75 -8.84
N LYS A 165 -0.90 -3.26 -8.47
CA LYS A 165 -1.58 -4.37 -9.16
C LYS A 165 -2.01 -3.99 -10.58
N ASN A 166 -2.53 -2.78 -10.81
CA ASN A 166 -2.94 -2.33 -12.14
C ASN A 166 -1.78 -1.90 -13.03
N TYR A 167 -0.69 -1.30 -12.52
CA TYR A 167 0.45 -0.94 -13.39
C TYR A 167 1.25 -2.18 -13.80
N ALA A 168 1.51 -3.11 -12.87
CA ALA A 168 2.13 -4.38 -13.22
C ALA A 168 1.21 -5.25 -14.11
N ASN A 169 -0.10 -5.29 -13.86
CA ASN A 169 -1.04 -5.98 -14.75
C ASN A 169 -1.25 -5.26 -16.08
N TYR A 170 -1.16 -3.94 -16.13
CA TYR A 170 -1.18 -3.15 -17.37
C TYR A 170 0.06 -3.47 -18.20
N ILE A 171 1.27 -3.40 -17.64
CA ILE A 171 2.51 -3.82 -18.33
C ILE A 171 2.49 -5.31 -18.71
N LYS A 172 1.76 -6.16 -17.98
CA LYS A 172 1.57 -7.57 -18.37
C LYS A 172 0.51 -7.78 -19.48
N ARG A 173 -0.44 -6.86 -19.66
CA ARG A 173 -1.58 -6.98 -20.60
C ARG A 173 -1.41 -6.15 -21.87
N VAL A 174 -0.69 -5.03 -21.80
CA VAL A 174 -0.36 -4.18 -22.95
C VAL A 174 0.50 -4.98 -23.89
N LYS A 175 0.01 -5.17 -25.12
CA LYS A 175 0.83 -5.74 -26.19
C LYS A 175 1.82 -4.69 -26.65
N GLU A 176 3.07 -5.10 -26.90
CA GLU A 176 4.14 -4.24 -27.42
C GLU A 176 3.70 -3.46 -28.67
N SER A 177 2.84 -4.07 -29.49
CA SER A 177 2.22 -3.50 -30.69
C SER A 177 1.32 -2.27 -30.46
N GLU A 178 0.85 -2.03 -29.24
CA GLU A 178 -0.03 -0.90 -28.90
C GLU A 178 0.74 0.36 -28.48
N LEU A 179 2.05 0.24 -28.25
CA LEU A 179 2.91 1.36 -27.86
C LEU A 179 3.33 2.15 -29.09
N GLN A 180 2.78 3.36 -29.27
CA GLN A 180 3.12 4.20 -30.43
C GLN A 180 4.36 5.09 -30.20
N PHE A 181 4.74 5.37 -28.95
CA PHE A 181 5.83 6.30 -28.63
C PHE A 181 7.12 5.57 -28.23
N SER A 182 8.24 5.94 -28.86
CA SER A 182 9.57 5.35 -28.61
C SER A 182 10.01 5.41 -27.14
N VAL A 183 9.74 6.52 -26.45
CA VAL A 183 10.03 6.71 -25.01
C VAL A 183 9.24 5.70 -24.15
N GLN A 184 7.99 5.40 -24.52
CA GLN A 184 7.15 4.45 -23.77
C GLN A 184 7.58 3.01 -24.02
N LYS A 185 8.03 2.68 -25.23
CA LYS A 185 8.65 1.38 -25.55
C LYS A 185 9.93 1.15 -24.75
N THR A 186 10.79 2.16 -24.67
CA THR A 186 11.99 2.11 -23.81
C THR A 186 11.63 1.90 -22.34
N LEU A 187 10.65 2.63 -21.79
CA LEU A 187 10.17 2.41 -20.43
C LEU A 187 9.64 0.98 -20.23
N PHE A 188 8.86 0.47 -21.18
CA PHE A 188 8.28 -0.87 -21.13
C PHE A 188 9.36 -1.95 -21.08
N HIS A 189 10.34 -1.91 -21.97
CA HIS A 189 11.44 -2.87 -22.01
C HIS A 189 12.37 -2.75 -20.80
N PHE A 190 12.64 -1.53 -20.34
CA PHE A 190 13.43 -1.29 -19.14
C PHE A 190 12.76 -1.87 -17.88
N VAL A 191 11.44 -1.70 -17.73
CA VAL A 191 10.68 -2.28 -16.60
C VAL A 191 10.62 -3.82 -16.68
N LYS A 192 10.73 -4.40 -17.88
CA LYS A 192 10.85 -5.84 -18.10
C LYS A 192 12.25 -6.40 -17.80
N GLY A 193 13.22 -5.53 -17.48
CA GLY A 193 14.56 -5.91 -17.06
C GLY A 193 15.59 -5.98 -18.19
N LEU A 194 15.27 -5.49 -19.39
CA LEU A 194 16.25 -5.43 -20.48
C LEU A 194 17.32 -4.38 -20.21
N THR A 195 18.54 -4.69 -20.63
CA THR A 195 19.67 -3.75 -20.57
C THR A 195 19.53 -2.66 -21.64
N ILE A 196 20.24 -1.54 -21.46
CA ILE A 196 20.20 -0.41 -22.41
C ILE A 196 20.61 -0.84 -23.82
N LYS A 197 21.60 -1.73 -23.92
CA LYS A 197 22.08 -2.32 -25.19
C LYS A 197 21.05 -3.23 -25.84
N GLU A 198 20.36 -4.05 -25.04
CA GLU A 198 19.26 -4.90 -25.52
C GLU A 198 18.09 -4.07 -26.02
N ILE A 199 17.72 -3.01 -25.30
CA ILE A 199 16.64 -2.09 -25.73
C ILE A 199 17.02 -1.42 -27.05
N ALA A 200 18.26 -0.93 -27.19
CA ALA A 200 18.75 -0.30 -28.41
C ALA A 200 18.66 -1.26 -29.61
N THR A 201 19.15 -2.49 -29.43
CA THR A 201 19.13 -3.52 -30.47
C THR A 201 17.72 -3.93 -30.85
N LYS A 202 16.84 -4.10 -29.85
CA LYS A 202 15.46 -4.54 -30.05
C LYS A 202 14.59 -3.47 -30.74
N GLU A 203 14.78 -2.21 -30.39
CA GLU A 203 14.03 -1.09 -30.97
C GLU A 203 14.65 -0.54 -32.26
N GLY A 204 15.81 -1.04 -32.68
CA GLY A 204 16.53 -0.54 -33.86
C GLY A 204 17.01 0.90 -33.70
N ILE A 205 17.31 1.34 -32.47
CA ILE A 205 17.74 2.71 -32.15
C ILE A 205 19.14 2.73 -31.54
N LYS A 206 19.82 3.87 -31.59
CA LYS A 206 21.15 4.04 -30.98
C LYS A 206 21.05 4.03 -29.44
N GLU A 207 22.06 3.50 -28.76
CA GLU A 207 22.13 3.50 -27.28
C GLU A 207 22.00 4.92 -26.69
N GLY A 208 22.60 5.93 -27.33
CA GLY A 208 22.45 7.32 -26.92
C GLY A 208 21.00 7.83 -26.95
N THR A 209 20.17 7.31 -27.87
CA THR A 209 18.74 7.62 -27.93
C THR A 209 17.99 6.97 -26.76
N VAL A 210 18.35 5.75 -26.38
CA VAL A 210 17.81 5.07 -25.18
C VAL A 210 18.16 5.85 -23.91
N TRP A 211 19.40 6.31 -23.78
CA TRP A 211 19.81 7.21 -22.70
C TRP A 211 19.01 8.51 -22.70
N GLY A 212 18.80 9.13 -23.87
CA GLY A 212 17.93 10.30 -24.02
C GLY A 212 16.50 10.05 -23.53
N HIS A 213 15.92 8.88 -23.85
CA HIS A 213 14.60 8.48 -23.34
C HIS A 213 14.62 8.32 -21.81
N LEU A 214 15.62 7.63 -21.25
CA LEU A 214 15.74 7.45 -19.79
C LEU A 214 15.91 8.79 -19.06
N ILE A 215 16.70 9.71 -19.61
CA ILE A 215 16.87 11.07 -19.11
C ILE A 215 15.52 11.80 -19.10
N HIS A 216 14.76 11.73 -20.19
CA HIS A 216 13.42 12.33 -20.28
C HIS A 216 12.46 11.71 -19.26
N LEU A 217 12.46 10.38 -19.12
CA LEU A 217 11.66 9.65 -18.15
C LEU A 217 12.01 10.03 -16.71
N ILE A 218 13.29 10.23 -16.40
CA ILE A 218 13.78 10.70 -15.09
C ILE A 218 13.38 12.16 -14.85
N GLU A 219 13.53 13.05 -15.85
CA GLU A 219 13.16 14.46 -15.74
C GLU A 219 11.65 14.62 -15.47
N HIS A 220 10.83 13.76 -16.07
CA HIS A 220 9.39 13.69 -15.89
C HIS A 220 8.93 12.76 -14.75
N LYS A 221 9.86 12.25 -13.94
CA LYS A 221 9.60 11.39 -12.75
C LYS A 221 8.82 10.09 -13.04
N GLN A 222 8.93 9.55 -14.26
CA GLN A 222 8.37 8.26 -14.63
C GLN A 222 9.27 7.10 -14.19
N ILE A 223 10.59 7.32 -14.15
CA ILE A 223 11.58 6.41 -13.59
C ILE A 223 12.46 7.17 -12.61
N SER A 224 12.88 6.50 -11.55
CA SER A 224 13.84 7.06 -10.61
C SER A 224 15.28 6.76 -11.01
N VAL A 225 16.20 7.70 -10.78
CA VAL A 225 17.61 7.54 -11.17
C VAL A 225 18.29 6.32 -10.55
N TRP A 226 17.91 5.91 -9.32
CA TRP A 226 18.45 4.71 -8.66
C TRP A 226 18.03 3.38 -9.29
N LYS A 227 17.04 3.39 -10.19
CA LYS A 227 16.71 2.21 -11.00
C LYS A 227 17.63 2.07 -12.20
N VAL A 228 18.26 3.16 -12.63
CA VAL A 228 19.13 3.21 -13.81
C VAL A 228 20.60 3.10 -13.43
N LEU A 229 21.00 3.71 -12.30
CA LEU A 229 22.39 3.76 -11.84
C LEU A 229 22.51 3.22 -10.41
N SER A 230 23.68 2.66 -10.09
CA SER A 230 24.00 2.22 -8.73
C SER A 230 24.08 3.39 -7.75
N HIS A 231 23.77 3.12 -6.48
CA HIS A 231 23.82 4.13 -5.41
C HIS A 231 25.21 4.77 -5.27
N GLU A 232 26.27 4.00 -5.50
CA GLU A 232 27.65 4.46 -5.44
C GLU A 232 27.94 5.50 -6.53
N LYS A 233 27.62 5.19 -7.80
CA LYS A 233 27.80 6.11 -8.93
C LYS A 233 27.00 7.40 -8.74
N ILE A 234 25.75 7.29 -8.28
CA ILE A 234 24.91 8.45 -8.00
C ILE A 234 25.57 9.36 -6.95
N ARG A 235 26.13 8.78 -5.88
CA ARG A 235 26.79 9.54 -4.81
C ARG A 235 28.05 10.25 -5.30
N ILE A 236 28.86 9.58 -6.12
CA ILE A 236 30.07 10.17 -6.72
C ILE A 236 29.70 11.37 -7.59
N ILE A 237 28.70 11.21 -8.46
CA ILE A 237 28.26 12.27 -9.37
C ILE A 237 27.65 13.45 -8.59
N LEU A 238 26.74 13.18 -7.64
CA LEU A 238 26.07 14.22 -6.86
C LEU A 238 27.03 15.12 -6.09
N ARG A 239 28.11 14.56 -5.52
CA ARG A 239 29.14 15.32 -4.77
C ARG A 239 29.90 16.32 -5.64
N LYS A 240 29.88 16.15 -6.96
CA LYS A 240 30.64 16.98 -7.92
C LYS A 240 29.74 17.91 -8.74
N ILE A 241 28.44 17.96 -8.42
CA ILE A 241 27.49 18.92 -8.99
C ILE A 241 27.29 20.03 -7.98
N TYR A 242 27.66 21.25 -8.34
CA TYR A 242 27.52 22.43 -7.47
C TYR A 242 26.32 23.28 -7.88
N ASN A 243 25.95 23.28 -9.16
CA ASN A 243 24.79 24.02 -9.65
C ASN A 243 24.03 23.24 -10.73
N LYS A 244 22.69 23.43 -10.75
CA LYS A 244 21.74 22.74 -11.62
C LYS A 244 21.83 23.14 -13.11
N LYS A 245 22.53 24.24 -13.41
CA LYS A 245 22.75 24.76 -14.78
C LYS A 245 24.15 24.46 -15.33
N GLU A 246 24.98 23.73 -14.60
CA GLU A 246 26.35 23.42 -15.05
C GLU A 246 26.34 22.56 -16.32
N ARG A 247 27.33 22.78 -17.19
CA ARG A 247 27.51 21.97 -18.40
C ARG A 247 28.08 20.60 -18.00
N LEU A 248 27.66 19.55 -18.69
CA LEU A 248 28.09 18.18 -18.41
C LEU A 248 29.62 18.01 -18.49
N LYS A 249 30.28 18.75 -19.39
CA LYS A 249 31.75 18.79 -19.55
C LYS A 249 32.47 19.22 -18.26
N ASP A 250 31.93 20.21 -17.56
CA ASP A 250 32.55 20.77 -16.36
C ASP A 250 32.36 19.86 -15.14
N ILE A 251 31.22 19.17 -15.09
CA ILE A 251 30.96 18.12 -14.08
C ILE A 251 31.89 16.93 -14.31
N LYS A 252 32.02 16.43 -15.55
CA LYS A 252 32.87 15.29 -15.88
C LYS A 252 34.35 15.56 -15.58
N LYS A 253 34.86 16.77 -15.85
CA LYS A 253 36.24 17.17 -15.48
C LYS A 253 36.55 17.05 -13.99
N ARG A 254 35.54 17.22 -13.13
CA ARG A 254 35.68 17.15 -11.66
C ARG A 254 35.54 15.73 -11.10
N ILE A 255 35.07 14.80 -11.93
CA ILE A 255 34.95 13.38 -11.60
C ILE A 255 36.24 12.71 -12.07
N LYS A 256 37.10 12.32 -11.12
CA LYS A 256 38.37 11.62 -11.40
C LYS A 256 38.17 10.16 -11.84
N ASP A 257 36.93 9.67 -11.83
CA ASP A 257 36.56 8.32 -12.23
C ASP A 257 36.23 8.27 -13.73
N ASN A 258 37.02 7.52 -14.48
CA ASN A 258 36.85 7.33 -15.92
C ASN A 258 35.65 6.45 -16.27
N SER A 259 35.16 5.64 -15.33
CA SER A 259 34.03 4.72 -15.54
C SER A 259 32.66 5.40 -15.63
N VAL A 260 32.57 6.67 -15.24
CA VAL A 260 31.32 7.45 -15.24
C VAL A 260 31.08 8.10 -16.60
N THR A 261 30.00 7.79 -17.31
CA THR A 261 29.76 8.37 -18.65
C THR A 261 29.04 9.72 -18.61
N TYR A 262 29.03 10.45 -19.73
CA TYR A 262 28.26 11.69 -19.87
C TYR A 262 26.75 11.47 -19.69
N ASP A 263 26.23 10.34 -20.16
CA ASP A 263 24.81 9.98 -20.03
C ASP A 263 24.42 9.71 -18.57
N GLU A 264 25.29 9.04 -17.80
CA GLU A 264 25.07 8.79 -16.38
C GLU A 264 25.01 10.12 -15.58
N ILE A 265 25.89 11.06 -15.90
CA ILE A 265 25.86 12.41 -15.32
C ILE A 265 24.56 13.14 -15.71
N ALA A 266 24.12 12.99 -16.97
CA ALA A 266 22.89 13.58 -17.46
C ALA A 266 21.64 13.01 -16.76
N CYS A 267 21.60 11.72 -16.45
CA CYS A 267 20.54 11.09 -15.65
C CYS A 267 20.44 11.69 -14.24
N VAL A 268 21.58 11.87 -13.56
CA VAL A 268 21.61 12.50 -12.23
C VAL A 268 21.18 13.96 -12.31
N MET A 269 21.64 14.70 -13.32
CA MET A 269 21.22 16.08 -13.57
C MET A 269 19.72 16.20 -13.88
N ALA A 270 19.14 15.27 -14.65
CA ALA A 270 17.70 15.20 -14.91
C ALA A 270 16.91 14.98 -13.63
N SER A 271 17.40 14.12 -12.73
CA SER A 271 16.80 13.91 -11.40
C SER A 271 16.83 15.17 -10.53
N ILE A 272 17.81 16.06 -10.71
CA ILE A 272 17.89 17.35 -10.01
C ILE A 272 16.96 18.39 -10.65
N LYS A 273 16.87 18.42 -12.00
CA LYS A 273 16.00 19.31 -12.76
C LYS A 273 14.51 19.03 -12.53
N SER A 274 14.13 17.76 -12.41
CA SER A 274 12.75 17.34 -12.11
C SER A 274 12.21 17.94 -10.80
N LYS A 275 13.09 18.28 -9.85
CA LYS A 275 12.73 18.96 -8.59
C LYS A 275 12.31 20.43 -8.79
N LYS A 276 12.76 21.13 -9.84
CA LYS A 276 12.51 22.58 -10.04
C LYS A 276 11.32 22.91 -10.96
N LYS A 277 11.08 22.13 -12.02
CA LYS A 277 9.90 22.29 -12.91
C LYS A 277 8.57 22.19 -12.13
N TRP A 278 8.59 21.46 -11.01
CA TRP A 278 7.46 21.33 -10.10
C TRP A 278 7.20 22.62 -9.30
N ASN A 279 8.23 23.23 -8.69
CA ASN A 279 8.08 24.48 -7.92
C ASN A 279 7.61 25.67 -8.77
N LYS A 280 7.77 25.64 -10.10
CA LYS A 280 7.23 26.66 -11.03
C LYS A 280 5.80 26.38 -11.53
N LYS A 281 5.29 25.16 -11.36
CA LYS A 281 3.93 24.74 -11.78
C LYS A 281 2.97 24.56 -10.62
N SER A 282 3.40 24.79 -9.38
CA SER A 282 2.47 25.04 -8.28
C SER A 282 1.60 26.24 -8.67
N PRO A 283 0.26 26.14 -8.71
CA PRO A 283 -0.57 27.32 -8.90
C PRO A 283 -0.19 28.30 -7.78
N ALA A 284 0.10 29.54 -8.16
CA ALA A 284 0.15 30.62 -7.20
C ALA A 284 -1.15 30.55 -6.40
N THR A 285 -1.02 30.29 -5.11
CA THR A 285 -2.09 30.40 -4.12
C THR A 285 -2.75 31.76 -4.32
N LYS A 286 -3.95 31.74 -4.90
CA LYS A 286 -4.98 32.76 -4.79
C LYS A 286 -6.21 32.07 -4.23
#